data_AF-A0A7Y7IAX0-F1
#
_entry.id   AF-A0A7Y7IAX0-F1
#
_cell.length_a   1.000
_cell.length_b   1.000
_cell.length_c   1.000
_cell.angle_alpha   90.00
_cell.angle_beta   90.00
_cell.angle_gamma   90.00
#
_symmetry.space_group_name_H-M   'P 1'
#
loop_
_entity.id
_entity.type
_entity.pdbx_description
1 polymer ?
#
loop_
_entity_poly.entity_id
_entity_poly.type
_entity_poly.pdbx_seq_one_letter_code
_entity_poly.pdbx_strand_id
1 'polypeptide(L)'
;MAESASACAQDRARSTPFESASPNLDDLALQACDDADNLNDVMRAYAALRKLVDTSALNDSEELTPSRTELSALLGVLNDALTARIDAINLAAGAVREALQGRKPGLA
;
A
#
# COMPACT_ATOMS: atom_id res chain seq x y z
N MET A 1 15.67 -47.26 -44.76
CA MET A 1 14.36 -47.37 -44.09
C MET A 1 14.59 -47.27 -42.58
N ALA A 2 13.78 -46.42 -41.91
CA ALA A 2 13.51 -46.31 -40.45
C ALA A 2 14.67 -45.99 -39.48
N GLU A 3 14.77 -44.77 -38.93
CA GLU A 3 14.16 -44.23 -37.66
C GLU A 3 14.98 -44.57 -36.39
N SER A 4 15.62 -43.61 -35.72
CA SER A 4 15.10 -42.56 -34.80
C SER A 4 14.99 -43.05 -33.35
N ALA A 5 15.74 -42.40 -32.44
CA ALA A 5 15.25 -41.77 -31.21
C ALA A 5 16.39 -41.61 -30.18
N SER A 6 16.97 -40.42 -30.15
CA SER A 6 17.79 -39.92 -29.04
C SER A 6 16.89 -39.67 -27.82
N ALA A 7 17.01 -40.49 -26.79
CA ALA A 7 16.37 -40.23 -25.50
C ALA A 7 17.27 -39.32 -24.66
N CYS A 8 17.11 -38.01 -24.82
CA CYS A 8 17.56 -37.03 -23.83
C CYS A 8 16.74 -37.21 -22.55
N ALA A 9 17.27 -37.93 -21.57
CA ALA A 9 16.76 -37.90 -20.21
C ALA A 9 17.20 -36.59 -19.55
N GLN A 10 16.43 -35.53 -19.80
CA GLN A 10 16.48 -34.28 -19.06
C GLN A 10 15.90 -34.52 -17.66
N ASP A 11 16.72 -34.96 -16.72
CA ASP A 11 16.38 -34.93 -15.29
C ASP A 11 17.13 -33.78 -14.61
N ARG A 12 16.86 -32.57 -15.10
CA ARG A 12 17.30 -31.31 -14.49
C ARG A 12 16.09 -30.48 -14.10
N ALA A 13 15.12 -31.13 -13.47
CA ALA A 13 13.98 -30.50 -12.83
C ALA A 13 13.99 -30.81 -11.33
N ARG A 14 15.11 -30.49 -10.66
CA ARG A 14 15.08 -30.25 -9.22
C ARG A 14 14.94 -28.75 -9.00
N SER A 15 13.74 -28.24 -9.29
CA SER A 15 13.32 -26.93 -8.84
C SER A 15 13.44 -26.91 -7.32
N THR A 16 14.40 -26.15 -6.82
CA THR A 16 14.49 -25.78 -5.40
C THR A 16 13.34 -24.83 -5.10
N PRO A 17 12.36 -25.20 -4.25
CA PRO A 17 11.32 -24.28 -3.85
C PRO A 17 11.76 -23.64 -2.53
N PHE A 18 12.73 -22.71 -2.58
CA PHE A 18 13.02 -21.75 -1.50
C PHE A 18 14.20 -20.84 -1.91
N GLU A 19 14.00 -19.98 -2.91
CA GLU A 19 14.74 -18.71 -2.90
C GLU A 19 13.78 -17.67 -2.35
N SER A 20 13.87 -17.44 -1.04
CA SER A 20 13.54 -16.14 -0.49
C SER A 20 14.48 -15.15 -1.15
N ALA A 21 14.09 -14.62 -2.32
CA ALA A 21 14.85 -13.62 -3.03
C ALA A 21 15.05 -12.46 -2.05
N SER A 22 16.29 -12.28 -1.58
CA SER A 22 16.67 -11.11 -0.82
C SER A 22 16.28 -9.89 -1.66
N PRO A 23 15.58 -8.90 -1.10
CA PRO A 23 15.16 -7.74 -1.87
C PRO A 23 16.40 -7.11 -2.53
N ASN A 24 16.29 -6.84 -3.83
CA ASN A 24 17.38 -6.22 -4.57
C ASN A 24 17.72 -4.88 -3.91
N LEU A 25 19.01 -4.59 -3.73
CA LEU A 25 19.48 -3.34 -3.11
C LEU A 25 18.97 -2.11 -3.89
N ASP A 26 18.83 -2.23 -5.20
CA ASP A 26 18.27 -1.17 -6.04
C ASP A 26 16.78 -0.92 -5.74
N ASP A 27 15.99 -1.98 -5.54
CA ASP A 27 14.58 -1.88 -5.18
C ASP A 27 14.41 -1.26 -3.78
N LEU A 28 15.27 -1.63 -2.84
CA LEU A 28 15.29 -1.03 -1.49
C LEU A 28 15.65 0.46 -1.52
N ALA A 29 16.60 0.85 -2.37
CA ALA A 29 16.98 2.25 -2.53
C ALA A 29 15.83 3.09 -3.11
N LEU A 30 15.14 2.56 -4.13
CA LEU A 30 13.94 3.20 -4.70
C LEU A 30 12.83 3.32 -3.66
N GLN A 31 12.53 2.24 -2.92
CA GLN A 31 11.53 2.26 -1.85
C GLN A 31 11.87 3.31 -0.78
N ALA A 32 13.14 3.43 -0.38
CA ALA A 32 13.57 4.42 0.59
C ALA A 32 13.39 5.87 0.08
N CYS A 33 13.54 6.10 -1.23
CA CYS A 33 13.23 7.40 -1.85
C CYS A 33 11.73 7.68 -1.83
N ASP A 34 10.90 6.71 -2.22
CA ASP A 34 9.44 6.83 -2.19
C ASP A 34 8.93 7.07 -0.75
N ASP A 35 9.48 6.37 0.23
CA ASP A 35 9.17 6.55 1.66
C ASP A 35 9.54 7.96 2.15
N ALA A 36 10.67 8.51 1.69
CA ALA A 36 11.10 9.86 2.03
C ALA A 36 10.20 10.95 1.40
N ASP A 37 9.74 10.74 0.16
CA ASP A 37 8.79 11.63 -0.49
C ASP A 37 7.42 11.59 0.21
N ASN A 38 6.94 10.39 0.57
CA ASN A 38 5.73 10.23 1.37
C ASN A 38 5.84 10.94 2.73
N LEU A 39 6.98 10.82 3.42
CA LEU A 39 7.21 11.53 4.68
C LEU A 39 7.18 13.06 4.49
N ASN A 40 7.74 13.58 3.39
CA ASN A 40 7.67 15.01 3.07
C ASN A 40 6.22 15.48 2.88
N ASP A 41 5.38 14.67 2.23
CA ASP A 41 3.97 15.00 2.06
C ASP A 41 3.21 14.96 3.39
N VAL A 42 3.50 14.02 4.28
CA VAL A 42 2.98 14.01 5.65
C VAL A 42 3.38 15.28 6.42
N MET A 43 4.63 15.71 6.31
CA MET A 43 5.12 16.94 6.95
C MET A 43 4.41 18.20 6.41
N ARG A 44 4.16 18.26 5.09
CA ARG A 44 3.41 19.36 4.45
C ARG A 44 1.93 19.36 4.85
N ALA A 45 1.31 18.18 4.93
CA ALA A 45 -0.04 18.01 5.43
C ALA A 45 -0.16 18.51 6.88
N TYR A 46 0.81 18.17 7.72
CA TYR A 46 0.85 18.66 9.10
C TYR A 46 1.05 20.18 9.19
N ALA A 47 1.91 20.76 8.35
CA ALA A 47 2.06 22.22 8.26
C ALA A 47 0.73 22.91 7.87
N ALA A 48 -0.03 22.32 6.95
CA ALA A 48 -1.38 22.78 6.59
C ALA A 48 -2.31 22.77 7.81
N LEU A 49 -2.36 21.64 8.54
CA LEU A 49 -3.18 21.49 9.74
C LEU A 49 -2.79 22.46 10.83
N ARG A 50 -1.49 22.66 11.07
CA ARG A 50 -1.01 23.61 12.07
C ARG A 50 -1.49 25.02 11.75
N LYS A 51 -1.40 25.45 10.49
CA LYS A 51 -1.95 26.75 10.06
C LYS A 51 -3.46 26.80 10.32
N LEU A 52 -4.21 25.79 9.89
CA LEU A 52 -5.67 25.78 10.01
C LEU A 52 -6.20 25.69 11.45
N VAL A 53 -5.46 25.04 12.36
CA VAL A 53 -5.92 24.73 13.73
C VAL A 53 -5.34 25.69 14.77
N ASP A 54 -4.09 26.15 14.60
CA ASP A 54 -3.44 27.09 15.52
C ASP A 54 -3.76 28.54 15.13
N THR A 55 -5.01 28.94 15.39
CA THR A 55 -5.48 30.30 15.16
C THR A 55 -5.08 31.26 16.29
N SER A 56 -4.39 30.77 17.32
CA SER A 56 -4.13 31.50 18.57
C SER A 56 -2.97 32.51 18.46
N ALA A 57 -2.11 32.37 17.45
CA ALA A 57 -1.04 33.30 17.12
C ALA A 57 -1.47 34.42 16.16
N LEU A 58 -2.72 34.38 15.66
CA LEU A 58 -3.23 35.39 14.74
C LEU A 58 -3.69 36.60 15.53
N ASN A 59 -2.96 37.70 15.39
CA ASN A 59 -3.61 39.00 15.55
C ASN A 59 -4.76 39.06 14.53
N ASP A 60 -5.89 39.70 14.87
CA ASP A 60 -7.20 39.69 14.15
C ASP A 60 -7.20 40.00 12.62
N SER A 61 -6.03 40.16 12.01
CA SER A 61 -5.80 40.52 10.61
C SER A 61 -4.95 39.53 9.81
N GLU A 62 -4.35 38.49 10.40
CA GLU A 62 -3.57 37.50 9.64
C GLU A 62 -4.49 36.42 9.04
N GLU A 63 -4.40 36.25 7.72
CA GLU A 63 -5.22 35.32 6.96
C GLU A 63 -4.56 33.93 6.99
N LEU A 64 -5.33 32.90 7.38
CA LEU A 64 -4.89 31.51 7.35
C LEU A 64 -4.62 31.07 5.90
N THR A 65 -3.36 31.10 5.48
CA THR A 65 -2.98 30.82 4.09
C THR A 65 -2.07 29.60 3.98
N PRO A 66 -2.60 28.37 4.20
CA PRO A 66 -1.90 27.18 3.75
C PRO A 66 -1.75 27.22 2.23
N SER A 67 -0.56 26.90 1.75
CA SER A 67 -0.27 26.84 0.33
C SER A 67 -1.06 25.72 -0.34
N ARG A 68 -1.28 25.84 -1.66
CA ARG A 68 -1.92 24.79 -2.46
C ARG A 68 -1.21 23.44 -2.31
N THR A 69 0.12 23.44 -2.22
CA THR A 69 0.93 22.22 -2.04
C THR A 69 0.68 21.58 -0.69
N GLU A 70 0.61 22.36 0.39
CA GLU A 70 0.29 21.87 1.74
C GLU A 70 -1.14 21.29 1.79
N LEU A 71 -2.12 21.96 1.18
CA LEU A 71 -3.49 21.46 1.08
C LEU A 71 -3.60 20.19 0.22
N SER A 72 -2.83 20.11 -0.87
CA SER A 72 -2.80 18.94 -1.75
C SER A 72 -2.18 17.74 -1.05
N ALA A 73 -1.09 17.96 -0.29
CA ALA A 73 -0.48 16.93 0.54
C ALA A 73 -1.45 16.46 1.65
N LEU A 74 -2.17 17.38 2.30
CA LEU A 74 -3.20 17.05 3.28
C LEU A 74 -4.32 16.17 2.69
N LEU A 75 -4.81 16.53 1.51
CA LEU A 75 -5.83 15.75 0.81
C LEU A 75 -5.30 14.38 0.37
N GLY A 76 -4.04 14.29 -0.08
CA GLY A 76 -3.39 13.02 -0.42
C GLY A 76 -3.35 12.06 0.76
N VAL A 77 -2.77 12.50 1.89
CA VAL A 77 -2.70 11.70 3.13
C VAL A 77 -4.08 11.26 3.61
N LEU A 78 -5.09 12.12 3.54
CA LEU A 78 -6.45 11.78 3.92
C LEU A 78 -7.06 10.72 2.99
N ASN A 79 -6.85 10.86 1.68
CA ASN A 79 -7.37 9.92 0.68
C ASN A 79 -6.76 8.52 0.83
N ASP A 80 -5.45 8.44 1.08
CA ASP A 80 -4.76 7.17 1.31
C ASP A 80 -5.30 6.46 2.55
N ALA A 81 -5.48 7.21 3.65
CA ALA A 81 -6.06 6.68 4.87
C ALA A 81 -7.52 6.20 4.70
N LEU A 82 -8.33 6.92 3.92
CA LEU A 82 -9.70 6.51 3.60
C LEU A 82 -9.73 5.25 2.73
N THR A 83 -8.85 5.17 1.73
CA THR A 83 -8.72 4.02 0.84
C THR A 83 -8.35 2.76 1.64
N ALA A 84 -7.32 2.84 2.49
CA ALA A 84 -6.93 1.73 3.35
C ALA A 84 -8.06 1.24 4.27
N ARG A 85 -8.91 2.15 4.76
CA ARG A 85 -10.09 1.80 5.56
C ARG A 85 -11.19 1.12 4.74
N ILE A 86 -11.44 1.58 3.52
CA ILE A 86 -12.40 0.95 2.60
C ILE A 86 -11.95 -0.49 2.30
N ASP A 87 -10.67 -0.69 2.02
CA ASP A 87 -10.11 -2.01 1.75
C ASP A 87 -10.23 -2.94 2.97
N ALA A 88 -9.91 -2.45 4.17
CA ALA A 88 -10.10 -3.20 5.41
C ALA A 88 -11.56 -3.60 5.64
N ILE A 89 -12.51 -2.70 5.36
CA ILE A 89 -13.95 -2.99 5.45
C ILE A 89 -14.36 -4.04 4.42
N ASN A 90 -13.90 -3.93 3.18
CA ASN A 90 -14.21 -4.89 2.13
C ASN A 90 -13.68 -6.29 2.47
N LEU A 91 -12.46 -6.38 3.02
CA LEU A 91 -11.87 -7.63 3.50
C LEU A 91 -12.70 -8.21 4.66
N ALA A 92 -13.08 -7.40 5.64
CA ALA A 92 -13.90 -7.84 6.77
C ALA A 92 -15.28 -8.31 6.31
N ALA A 93 -15.94 -7.58 5.41
CA ALA A 93 -17.23 -7.95 4.84
C ALA A 93 -17.13 -9.26 4.03
N GLY A 94 -16.04 -9.44 3.27
CA GLY A 94 -15.71 -10.68 2.58
C GLY A 94 -15.60 -11.84 3.57
N ALA A 95 -14.80 -11.69 4.62
CA ALA A 95 -14.63 -12.72 5.65
C ALA A 95 -15.94 -13.09 6.35
N VAL A 96 -16.79 -12.11 6.67
CA VAL A 96 -18.12 -12.36 7.25
C VAL A 96 -19.00 -13.14 6.28
N ARG A 97 -19.02 -12.77 5.00
CA ARG A 97 -19.78 -13.48 3.96
C ARG A 97 -19.31 -14.92 3.80
N GLU A 98 -18.00 -15.15 3.73
CA GLU A 98 -17.43 -16.50 3.66
C GLU A 98 -17.80 -17.33 4.90
N ALA A 99 -17.71 -16.75 6.09
CA ALA A 99 -18.12 -17.42 7.32
C ALA A 99 -19.60 -17.80 7.31
N LEU A 100 -20.48 -16.93 6.83
CA LEU A 100 -21.92 -17.22 6.70
C LEU A 100 -22.22 -18.29 5.64
N GLN A 101 -21.48 -18.31 4.54
CA GLN A 101 -21.61 -19.34 3.50
C GLN A 101 -21.04 -20.69 3.94
N GLY A 102 -19.91 -20.69 4.65
CA GLY A 102 -19.38 -21.88 5.33
C GLY A 102 -20.28 -22.38 6.46
N ARG A 103 -21.12 -21.49 7.02
CA ARG A 103 -22.16 -21.80 8.02
C ARG A 103 -23.51 -22.14 7.40
N LYS A 104 -23.60 -22.52 6.12
CA LYS A 104 -24.86 -22.99 5.54
C LYS A 104 -25.34 -24.21 6.34
N PRO A 105 -26.46 -24.11 7.09
CA PRO A 105 -26.92 -25.20 7.94
C PRO A 105 -27.68 -26.20 7.07
N GLY A 106 -27.16 -27.41 6.95
CA GLY A 106 -27.88 -28.54 6.37
C GLY A 106 -27.01 -29.50 5.58
N LEU A 107 -26.25 -30.35 6.29
CA LEU A 107 -26.08 -31.78 5.96
C LEU A 107 -25.42 -32.50 7.16
N ALA A 108 -26.25 -32.93 8.11
CA ALA A 108 -25.98 -34.00 9.07
C ALA A 108 -27.31 -34.70 9.32
#